data_AF-A0A5N5CTD2-F1
#
_entry.id   AF-A0A5N5CTD2-F1
#
_cell.length_a   1.000
_cell.length_b   1.000
_cell.length_c   1.000
_cell.angle_alpha   90.00
_cell.angle_beta   90.00
_cell.angle_gamma   90.00
#
_symmetry.space_group_name_H-M   'P 1'
#
loop_
_entity.id
_entity.type
_entity.pdbx_description
1 polymer ?
#
loop_
_entity_poly.entity_id
_entity_poly.type
_entity_poly.pdbx_seq_one_letter_code
_entity_poly.pdbx_strand_id
1 'polypeptide(L)'
;MRQTAKNAWISLKTDRDDWVVIDHGGLEHCKSVGKLSQYPRTVLFIGREAKRKARRATFPFNNHNKREKDSFVNLVRDSLISECERPILFSELNLIYPPNPKTGLPDGCKKYRLEWANGAEQRSAANEVYDALIAKVVLQFYDVVCLFADDFKNHEQVALHVMRWVQKAHRSTMLNRPRLVVFSSSPFTLDQFPGCSSLFSNIRTSTHAQSSELSYTAQYLRLRDTILTELDVMQKAKTGSRILFETRHLTALTDKALEHFSAATSLDLAKAAKEFNPVGPGFASHLEELIRVQKAQITSPPV
;
A
#
# COMPACT_ATOMS: atom_id res chain seq x y z
N MET A 1 18.04 -18.44 18.02
CA MET A 1 16.98 -18.22 17.01
C MET A 1 16.17 -17.00 17.40
N ARG A 2 16.45 -15.82 16.83
CA ARG A 2 15.59 -14.64 17.02
C ARG A 2 14.40 -14.78 16.06
N GLN A 3 13.19 -14.84 16.59
CA GLN A 3 11.96 -14.82 15.79
C GLN A 3 11.95 -13.52 14.98
N THR A 4 11.91 -13.64 13.65
CA THR A 4 11.52 -12.57 12.73
C THR A 4 10.25 -11.91 13.26
N ALA A 5 10.23 -10.58 13.34
CA ALA A 5 9.08 -9.86 13.83
C ALA A 5 7.89 -10.07 12.91
N LYS A 6 6.86 -10.76 13.41
CA LYS A 6 5.72 -11.28 12.62
C LYS A 6 4.93 -10.25 11.80
N ASN A 7 5.13 -8.95 12.03
CA ASN A 7 4.32 -7.88 11.44
C ASN A 7 5.15 -6.82 10.67
N ALA A 8 6.48 -6.92 10.65
CA ALA A 8 7.31 -6.01 9.86
C ALA A 8 7.15 -6.34 8.39
N TRP A 9 7.05 -5.31 7.54
CA TRP A 9 6.99 -5.51 6.09
C TRP A 9 8.22 -4.92 5.41
N ILE A 10 8.41 -3.61 5.46
CA ILE A 10 9.53 -2.93 4.80
C ILE A 10 10.33 -2.17 5.84
N SER A 11 11.66 -2.21 5.74
CA SER A 11 12.59 -1.31 6.44
C SER A 11 13.53 -0.65 5.44
N LEU A 12 14.06 0.51 5.82
CA LEU A 12 15.13 1.18 5.10
C LEU A 12 16.32 1.38 6.04
N LYS A 13 17.53 1.10 5.57
CA LYS A 13 18.76 1.23 6.36
C LYS A 13 19.89 1.79 5.49
N THR A 14 20.84 2.47 6.11
CA THR A 14 22.14 2.75 5.49
C THR A 14 23.17 1.67 5.84
N ASP A 15 23.85 1.14 4.84
CA ASP A 15 24.91 0.14 4.96
C ASP A 15 26.12 0.57 4.10
N ARG A 16 27.23 0.90 4.77
CA ARG A 16 28.46 1.41 4.14
C ARG A 16 28.18 2.55 3.14
N ASP A 17 27.46 3.57 3.63
CA ASP A 17 27.05 4.78 2.89
C ASP A 17 26.05 4.59 1.74
N ASP A 18 25.54 3.37 1.50
CA ASP A 18 24.42 3.16 0.57
C ASP A 18 23.12 2.84 1.29
N TRP A 19 22.01 3.15 0.64
CA TRP A 19 20.69 2.79 1.12
C TRP A 19 20.34 1.36 0.72
N VAL A 20 19.77 0.62 1.66
CA VAL A 20 19.27 -0.74 1.47
C VAL A 20 17.82 -0.80 1.95
N VAL A 21 16.94 -1.22 1.05
CA VAL A 21 15.55 -1.57 1.40
C VAL A 21 15.53 -3.05 1.76
N ILE A 22 14.80 -3.36 2.82
CA ILE A 22 14.70 -4.70 3.39
C ILE A 22 13.22 -5.09 3.36
N ASP A 23 12.91 -6.21 2.71
CA ASP A 23 11.62 -6.86 2.81
C ASP A 23 11.68 -8.00 3.82
N HIS A 24 10.84 -7.88 4.86
CA HIS A 24 10.69 -8.85 5.95
C HIS A 24 9.64 -9.93 5.63
N GLY A 25 9.00 -9.86 4.47
CA GLY A 25 7.98 -10.81 4.04
C GLY A 25 6.64 -10.59 4.75
N GLY A 26 6.32 -9.37 5.20
CA GLY A 26 5.07 -9.09 5.92
C GLY A 26 3.81 -9.55 5.16
N LEU A 27 3.79 -9.39 3.84
CA LEU A 27 2.69 -9.87 2.98
C LEU A 27 2.62 -11.41 2.90
N GLU A 28 3.76 -12.10 2.87
CA GLU A 28 3.81 -13.57 2.91
C GLU A 28 3.12 -14.11 4.17
N HIS A 29 3.37 -13.48 5.32
CA HIS A 29 2.74 -13.85 6.59
C HIS A 29 1.22 -13.59 6.63
N CYS A 30 0.71 -12.76 5.71
CA CYS A 30 -0.71 -12.46 5.57
C CYS A 30 -1.44 -13.36 4.57
N LYS A 31 -0.75 -14.35 3.95
CA LYS A 31 -1.38 -15.30 3.04
C LYS A 31 -2.49 -16.08 3.74
N SER A 32 -3.55 -16.40 3.00
CA SER A 32 -4.62 -17.26 3.51
C SER A 32 -4.07 -18.66 3.77
N VAL A 33 -4.42 -19.24 4.92
CA VAL A 33 -4.13 -20.66 5.20
C VAL A 33 -5.28 -21.55 4.69
N GLY A 34 -6.45 -20.96 4.42
CA GLY A 34 -7.64 -21.64 3.90
C GLY A 34 -7.64 -21.85 2.38
N LYS A 35 -8.55 -22.73 1.91
CA LYS A 35 -8.75 -23.09 0.49
C LYS A 35 -9.44 -21.99 -0.35
N LEU A 36 -10.00 -20.96 0.27
CA LEU A 36 -10.73 -19.90 -0.42
C LEU A 36 -9.75 -18.81 -0.87
N SER A 37 -9.86 -18.38 -2.13
CA SER A 37 -9.20 -17.18 -2.62
C SER A 37 -9.68 -15.96 -1.83
N GLN A 38 -8.74 -15.18 -1.31
CA GLN A 38 -9.03 -13.95 -0.57
C GLN A 38 -8.47 -12.74 -1.31
N TYR A 39 -9.28 -11.70 -1.42
CA TYR A 39 -8.97 -10.45 -2.11
C TYR A 39 -8.89 -9.32 -1.08
N PRO A 40 -7.72 -9.10 -0.45
CA PRO A 40 -7.58 -8.13 0.62
C PRO A 40 -7.85 -6.70 0.16
N ARG A 41 -8.54 -5.96 1.04
CA ARG A 41 -8.68 -4.50 0.98
C ARG A 41 -7.59 -3.88 1.84
N THR A 42 -6.81 -2.94 1.29
CA THR A 42 -5.58 -2.46 1.94
C THR A 42 -5.69 -1.00 2.40
N VAL A 43 -5.35 -0.71 3.67
CA VAL A 43 -5.36 0.64 4.24
C VAL A 43 -4.00 1.04 4.80
N LEU A 44 -3.47 2.22 4.43
CA LEU A 44 -2.26 2.77 5.02
C LEU A 44 -2.58 3.92 5.95
N PHE A 45 -2.21 3.81 7.23
CA PHE A 45 -2.33 4.89 8.20
C PHE A 45 -1.00 5.65 8.38
N ILE A 46 -1.01 6.96 8.13
CA ILE A 46 0.17 7.83 8.15
C ILE A 46 0.02 8.89 9.24
N GLY A 47 0.93 8.86 10.22
CA GLY A 47 0.93 9.79 11.36
C GLY A 47 1.52 9.17 12.62
N ARG A 48 1.24 9.78 13.77
CA ARG A 48 1.79 9.46 15.09
C ARG A 48 0.69 9.22 16.12
N GLU A 49 0.38 10.20 16.97
CA GLU A 49 -0.49 10.02 18.13
C GLU A 49 -1.97 10.09 17.75
N ALA A 50 -2.37 11.05 16.90
CA ALA A 50 -3.72 11.12 16.36
C ALA A 50 -4.04 9.84 15.56
N LYS A 51 -3.10 9.40 14.71
CA LYS A 51 -3.17 8.09 14.04
C LYS A 51 -3.37 6.95 15.03
N ARG A 52 -2.52 6.85 16.06
CA ARG A 52 -2.56 5.76 17.03
C ARG A 52 -3.89 5.71 17.77
N LYS A 53 -4.44 6.88 18.13
CA LYS A 53 -5.76 6.99 18.76
C LYS A 53 -6.86 6.50 17.80
N ALA A 54 -6.90 7.08 16.60
CA ALA A 54 -7.91 6.75 15.59
C ALA A 54 -7.90 5.27 15.19
N ARG A 55 -6.72 4.67 14.97
CA ARG A 55 -6.63 3.24 14.65
C ARG A 55 -7.22 2.38 15.78
N ARG A 56 -6.86 2.67 17.04
CA ARG A 56 -7.38 1.92 18.20
C ARG A 56 -8.89 2.02 18.32
N ALA A 57 -9.49 3.14 17.93
CA ALA A 57 -10.93 3.31 17.93
C ALA A 57 -11.60 2.62 16.72
N THR A 58 -11.01 2.70 15.53
CA THR A 58 -11.59 2.17 14.29
C THR A 58 -11.42 0.66 14.14
N PHE A 59 -10.36 0.07 14.70
CA PHE A 59 -10.02 -1.36 14.64
C PHE A 59 -9.66 -1.94 16.03
N PRO A 60 -10.56 -1.87 17.03
CA PRO A 60 -10.22 -2.05 18.45
C PRO A 60 -9.79 -3.47 18.86
N PHE A 61 -10.13 -4.49 18.07
CA PHE A 61 -9.87 -5.91 18.40
C PHE A 61 -8.51 -6.43 17.92
N ASN A 62 -7.66 -5.54 17.41
CA ASN A 62 -6.35 -5.90 16.90
C ASN A 62 -5.25 -5.70 17.96
N ASN A 63 -4.20 -6.53 17.92
CA ASN A 63 -3.10 -6.42 18.88
C ASN A 63 -2.20 -5.23 18.55
N HIS A 64 -2.58 -4.06 19.06
CA HIS A 64 -1.93 -2.78 18.81
C HIS A 64 -0.53 -2.62 19.41
N ASN A 65 -0.10 -3.55 20.28
CA ASN A 65 1.14 -3.47 21.05
C ASN A 65 2.27 -4.33 20.45
N LYS A 66 1.97 -5.23 19.50
CA LYS A 66 2.97 -6.02 18.75
C LYS A 66 3.48 -5.26 17.53
N ARG A 67 4.14 -4.14 17.78
CA ARG A 67 4.78 -3.34 16.73
C ARG A 67 6.28 -3.50 16.80
N GLU A 68 6.91 -3.76 15.66
CA GLU A 68 8.36 -3.65 15.61
C GLU A 68 8.73 -2.18 15.49
N LYS A 69 9.56 -1.70 16.42
CA LYS A 69 9.97 -0.29 16.48
C LYS A 69 10.88 0.09 15.30
N ASP A 70 11.46 -0.90 14.64
CA ASP A 70 12.54 -0.74 13.66
C ASP A 70 12.05 -0.89 12.19
N SER A 71 10.77 -1.18 11.95
CA SER A 71 10.23 -1.35 10.59
C SER A 71 9.57 -0.08 10.04
N PHE A 72 9.92 0.32 8.83
CA PHE A 72 9.38 1.50 8.13
C PHE A 72 7.87 1.38 7.89
N VAL A 73 7.42 0.21 7.43
CA VAL A 73 6.00 -0.15 7.32
C VAL A 73 5.75 -1.46 8.05
N ASN A 74 4.77 -1.47 8.96
CA ASN A 74 4.24 -2.69 9.57
C ASN A 74 2.92 -3.05 8.90
N LEU A 75 2.69 -4.33 8.60
CA LEU A 75 1.44 -4.85 8.06
C LEU A 75 0.70 -5.67 9.11
N VAL A 76 -0.60 -5.41 9.25
CA VAL A 76 -1.49 -6.07 10.20
C VAL A 76 -2.75 -6.51 9.48
N ARG A 77 -3.23 -7.71 9.80
CA ARG A 77 -4.51 -8.23 9.33
C ARG A 77 -5.58 -7.96 10.39
N ASP A 78 -6.76 -7.51 9.96
CA ASP A 78 -7.90 -7.37 10.87
C ASP A 78 -8.36 -8.74 11.35
N SER A 79 -8.28 -8.96 12.67
CA SER A 79 -8.56 -10.23 13.32
C SER A 79 -10.01 -10.69 13.16
N LEU A 80 -10.97 -9.77 13.04
CA LEU A 80 -12.39 -10.12 12.99
C LEU A 80 -12.83 -10.69 11.64
N ILE A 81 -12.15 -10.31 10.58
CA ILE A 81 -12.53 -10.64 9.19
C ILE A 81 -11.37 -11.30 8.46
N SER A 82 -10.44 -11.91 9.21
CA SER A 82 -9.27 -12.57 8.64
C SER A 82 -9.67 -13.68 7.69
N GLU A 83 -10.71 -14.44 8.02
CA GLU A 83 -11.17 -15.58 7.22
C GLU A 83 -12.22 -15.21 6.17
N CYS A 84 -12.63 -13.93 6.09
CA CYS A 84 -13.57 -13.49 5.06
C CYS A 84 -12.91 -13.49 3.67
N GLU A 85 -13.73 -13.55 2.62
CA GLU A 85 -13.27 -13.41 1.22
C GLU A 85 -12.53 -12.09 0.98
N ARG A 86 -12.92 -11.03 1.70
CA ARG A 86 -12.41 -9.66 1.53
C ARG A 86 -11.86 -9.11 2.85
N PRO A 87 -10.76 -9.70 3.37
CA PRO A 87 -10.17 -9.28 4.63
C PRO A 87 -9.63 -7.84 4.50
N ILE A 88 -9.52 -7.13 5.62
CA ILE A 88 -8.83 -5.83 5.65
C ILE A 88 -7.40 -6.07 6.13
N LEU A 89 -6.44 -5.64 5.31
CA LEU A 89 -5.05 -5.51 5.71
C LEU A 89 -4.79 -4.03 5.94
N PHE A 90 -4.19 -3.66 7.06
CA PHE A 90 -3.80 -2.30 7.30
C PHE A 90 -2.38 -2.18 7.76
N SER A 91 -1.76 -1.09 7.37
CA SER A 91 -0.39 -0.79 7.71
C SER A 91 -0.26 0.56 8.35
N GLU A 92 0.89 0.77 8.97
CA GLU A 92 1.21 2.05 9.58
C GLU A 92 2.57 2.56 9.19
N LEU A 93 2.61 3.84 8.88
CA LEU A 93 3.80 4.61 8.56
C LEU A 93 3.91 5.82 9.49
N ASN A 94 5.15 6.19 9.83
CA ASN A 94 5.46 7.42 10.56
C ASN A 94 6.50 8.20 9.76
N LEU A 95 6.13 9.37 9.24
CA LEU A 95 7.00 10.19 8.39
C LEU A 95 7.99 11.05 9.17
N ILE A 96 7.71 11.34 10.44
CA ILE A 96 8.46 12.32 11.24
C ILE A 96 9.74 11.70 11.82
N TYR A 97 9.68 10.40 12.11
CA TYR A 97 10.81 9.62 12.60
C TYR A 97 10.81 8.30 11.84
N PRO A 98 11.32 8.28 10.61
CA PRO A 98 11.50 7.01 9.94
C PRO A 98 12.45 6.17 10.81
N PRO A 99 12.08 4.92 11.10
CA PRO A 99 12.85 4.10 12.02
C PRO A 99 14.24 3.89 11.45
N ASN A 100 15.26 4.14 12.27
CA ASN A 100 16.62 3.72 11.99
C ASN A 100 16.82 2.37 12.68
N PRO A 101 16.78 1.24 11.94
CA PRO A 101 16.91 -0.07 12.54
C PRO A 101 18.29 -0.20 13.21
N LYS A 102 18.30 -0.16 14.55
CA LYS A 102 19.52 -0.30 15.36
C LYS A 102 19.96 -1.76 15.51
N THR A 103 19.07 -2.70 15.19
CA THR A 103 19.27 -4.13 15.38
C THR A 103 19.78 -4.81 14.11
N GLY A 104 20.56 -5.89 14.30
CA GLY A 104 21.00 -6.75 13.21
C GLY A 104 19.82 -7.39 12.50
N LEU A 105 19.91 -7.48 11.17
CA LEU A 105 18.89 -8.07 10.31
C LEU A 105 18.59 -9.52 10.73
N PRO A 106 17.31 -9.92 10.81
CA PRO A 106 16.96 -11.33 10.88
C PRO A 106 17.49 -12.06 9.64
N ASP A 107 17.96 -13.30 9.81
CA ASP A 107 18.30 -14.17 8.68
C ASP A 107 17.04 -14.47 7.85
N GLY A 108 17.15 -14.39 6.52
CA GLY A 108 16.06 -14.71 5.58
C GLY A 108 15.32 -13.52 4.96
N CYS A 109 15.59 -12.27 5.37
CA CYS A 109 15.02 -11.08 4.71
C CYS A 109 15.63 -10.85 3.32
N LYS A 110 14.81 -10.43 2.34
CA LYS A 110 15.30 -9.97 1.04
C LYS A 110 15.85 -8.55 1.16
N LYS A 111 16.96 -8.28 0.48
CA LYS A 111 17.68 -7.00 0.54
C LYS A 111 17.83 -6.44 -0.85
N TYR A 112 17.48 -5.18 -1.02
CA TYR A 112 17.53 -4.45 -2.27
C TYR A 112 18.43 -3.23 -2.05
N ARG A 113 19.66 -3.27 -2.60
CA ARG A 113 20.59 -2.14 -2.50
C ARG A 113 20.25 -1.13 -3.59
N LEU A 114 20.11 0.14 -3.21
CA LEU A 114 19.77 1.19 -4.17
C LEU A 114 20.98 1.45 -5.07
N GLU A 115 20.75 1.28 -6.36
CA GLU A 115 21.61 1.75 -7.44
C GLU A 115 21.28 3.22 -7.69
N TRP A 116 22.32 4.06 -7.69
CA TRP A 116 22.19 5.49 -7.91
C TRP A 116 22.61 5.80 -9.34
N ALA A 117 21.87 6.64 -10.06
CA ALA A 117 22.24 7.01 -11.41
C ALA A 117 23.53 7.86 -11.42
N ASN A 118 23.83 8.54 -10.32
CA ASN A 118 25.07 9.30 -10.12
C ASN A 118 25.42 9.47 -8.63
N GLY A 119 26.64 9.91 -8.35
CA GLY A 119 27.14 10.12 -6.98
C GLY A 119 26.50 11.27 -6.21
N ALA A 120 25.72 12.15 -6.87
CA ALA A 120 24.94 13.19 -6.17
C ALA A 120 23.64 12.61 -5.60
N GLU A 121 23.00 11.68 -6.33
CA GLU A 121 21.83 10.95 -5.84
C GLU A 121 22.17 10.02 -4.68
N GLN A 122 23.37 9.43 -4.67
CA GLN A 122 23.87 8.64 -3.53
C GLN A 122 23.90 9.45 -2.23
N ARG A 123 24.16 10.77 -2.32
CA ARG A 123 24.18 11.69 -1.17
C ARG A 123 22.81 12.29 -0.86
N SER A 124 21.73 11.78 -1.46
CA SER A 124 20.37 12.27 -1.22
C SER A 124 20.02 12.22 0.26
N ALA A 125 19.33 13.26 0.74
CA ALA A 125 18.81 13.29 2.09
C ALA A 125 17.86 12.09 2.32
N ALA A 126 17.88 11.52 3.52
CA ALA A 126 17.05 10.36 3.87
C ALA A 126 15.56 10.56 3.51
N ASN A 127 15.05 11.77 3.71
CA ASN A 127 13.66 12.14 3.36
C ASN A 127 13.34 11.95 1.87
N GLU A 128 14.28 12.22 0.97
CA GLU A 128 14.08 12.05 -0.47
C GLU A 128 13.91 10.56 -0.84
N VAL A 129 14.68 9.70 -0.18
CA VAL A 129 14.61 8.24 -0.35
C VAL A 129 13.30 7.70 0.23
N TYR A 130 12.88 8.18 1.41
CA TYR A 130 11.60 7.81 2.00
C TYR A 130 10.43 8.23 1.12
N ASP A 131 10.39 9.48 0.68
CA ASP A 131 9.32 9.98 -0.19
C ASP A 131 9.28 9.22 -1.53
N ALA A 132 10.44 8.82 -2.06
CA ALA A 132 10.52 7.99 -3.27
C ALA A 132 10.01 6.57 -3.03
N LEU A 133 10.41 5.92 -1.92
CA LEU A 133 9.95 4.58 -1.55
C LEU A 133 8.44 4.58 -1.31
N ILE A 134 7.91 5.60 -0.66
CA ILE A 134 6.46 5.75 -0.44
C ILE A 134 5.74 5.88 -1.78
N ALA A 135 6.14 6.84 -2.60
CA ALA A 135 5.46 7.17 -3.84
C ALA A 135 5.57 6.06 -4.90
N LYS A 136 6.76 5.46 -5.04
CA LYS A 136 7.05 4.49 -6.10
C LYS A 136 6.79 3.05 -5.69
N VAL A 137 6.73 2.71 -4.40
CA VAL A 137 6.50 1.32 -3.95
C VAL A 137 5.28 1.25 -3.07
N VAL A 138 5.33 1.85 -1.87
CA VAL A 138 4.33 1.61 -0.82
C VAL A 138 2.92 1.94 -1.30
N LEU A 139 2.70 3.13 -1.86
CA LEU A 139 1.37 3.60 -2.27
C LEU A 139 0.70 2.74 -3.34
N GLN A 140 1.47 2.02 -4.16
CA GLN A 140 0.90 1.18 -5.23
C GLN A 140 0.05 0.02 -4.70
N PHE A 141 0.23 -0.36 -3.44
CA PHE A 141 -0.40 -1.53 -2.83
C PHE A 141 -1.59 -1.18 -1.93
N TYR A 142 -1.95 0.10 -1.80
CA TYR A 142 -3.04 0.53 -0.93
C TYR A 142 -4.28 0.94 -1.71
N ASP A 143 -5.45 0.55 -1.20
CA ASP A 143 -6.73 1.05 -1.65
C ASP A 143 -7.01 2.43 -1.06
N VAL A 144 -6.77 2.56 0.24
CA VAL A 144 -7.04 3.78 1.00
C VAL A 144 -5.80 4.21 1.77
N VAL A 145 -5.48 5.49 1.72
CA VAL A 145 -4.40 6.12 2.49
C VAL A 145 -5.05 7.10 3.45
N CYS A 146 -4.83 6.91 4.75
CA CYS A 146 -5.37 7.74 5.83
C CYS A 146 -4.24 8.58 6.42
N LEU A 147 -4.26 9.88 6.18
CA LEU A 147 -3.27 10.83 6.70
C LEU A 147 -3.86 11.62 7.85
N PHE A 148 -3.20 11.61 9.01
CA PHE A 148 -3.63 12.32 10.21
C PHE A 148 -2.93 13.68 10.29
N ALA A 149 -3.60 14.73 9.83
CA ALA A 149 -3.01 16.06 9.68
C ALA A 149 -2.56 16.67 11.02
N ASP A 150 -3.27 16.34 12.10
CA ASP A 150 -2.96 16.83 13.46
C ASP A 150 -1.64 16.28 14.02
N ASP A 151 -1.07 15.23 13.39
CA ASP A 151 0.25 14.73 13.76
C ASP A 151 1.39 15.53 13.10
N PHE A 152 1.09 16.46 12.19
CA PHE A 152 2.06 17.33 11.53
C PHE A 152 2.09 18.71 12.22
N LYS A 153 3.18 19.45 12.00
CA LYS A 153 3.33 20.80 12.59
C LYS A 153 2.21 21.75 12.15
N ASN A 154 1.81 21.66 10.89
CA ASN A 154 0.72 22.42 10.29
C ASN A 154 0.22 21.71 9.03
N HIS A 155 -0.92 22.19 8.50
CA HIS A 155 -1.54 21.70 7.27
C HIS A 155 -0.66 21.87 6.01
N GLU A 156 0.21 22.88 5.98
CA GLU A 156 1.15 23.10 4.88
C GLU A 156 2.18 21.95 4.77
N GLN A 157 2.67 21.43 5.90
CA GLN A 157 3.58 20.28 5.90
C GLN A 157 2.91 19.01 5.36
N VAL A 158 1.63 18.79 5.66
CA VAL A 158 0.85 17.68 5.08
C VAL A 158 0.87 17.77 3.57
N ALA A 159 0.56 18.96 3.06
CA ALA A 159 0.52 19.20 1.63
C ALA A 159 1.88 19.06 0.96
N LEU A 160 2.95 19.55 1.61
CA LEU A 160 4.31 19.41 1.11
C LEU A 160 4.69 17.93 0.92
N HIS A 161 4.38 17.06 1.88
CA HIS A 161 4.62 15.62 1.72
C HIS A 161 3.81 15.01 0.57
N VAL A 162 2.53 15.35 0.47
CA VAL A 162 1.68 14.88 -0.64
C VAL A 162 2.24 15.33 -1.99
N MET A 163 2.66 16.60 -2.11
CA MET A 163 3.24 17.14 -3.34
C MET A 163 4.57 16.47 -3.70
N ARG A 164 5.43 16.19 -2.72
CA ARG A 164 6.67 15.42 -2.96
C ARG A 164 6.38 14.02 -3.48
N TRP A 165 5.36 13.35 -2.94
CA TRP A 165 4.95 12.03 -3.46
C TRP A 165 4.40 12.14 -4.87
N VAL A 166 3.59 13.16 -5.16
CA VAL A 166 3.08 13.43 -6.52
C VAL A 166 4.22 13.63 -7.51
N GLN A 167 5.24 14.40 -7.15
CA GLN A 167 6.42 14.65 -8.00
C GLN A 167 7.25 13.39 -8.26
N LYS A 168 7.32 12.49 -7.27
CA LYS A 168 8.12 11.26 -7.35
C LYS A 168 7.37 10.08 -7.95
N ALA A 169 6.04 10.10 -7.95
CA ALA A 169 5.22 9.06 -8.51
C ALA A 169 5.29 9.07 -10.04
N HIS A 170 5.52 7.91 -10.64
CA HIS A 170 5.37 7.73 -12.08
C HIS A 170 3.96 7.22 -12.40
N ARG A 171 3.22 7.92 -13.26
CA ARG A 171 1.82 7.60 -13.59
C ARG A 171 1.64 6.21 -14.21
N SER A 172 2.63 5.73 -14.97
CA SER A 172 2.55 4.48 -15.73
C SER A 172 2.70 3.22 -14.87
N THR A 173 3.10 3.35 -13.60
CA THR A 173 3.50 2.21 -12.77
C THR A 173 2.50 1.87 -11.68
N MET A 174 1.36 2.58 -11.53
CA MET A 174 0.39 2.28 -10.47
C MET A 174 -0.74 1.34 -10.95
N LEU A 175 -0.92 0.22 -10.25
CA LEU A 175 -2.01 -0.75 -10.53
C LEU A 175 -3.38 -0.10 -10.40
N ASN A 176 -3.54 0.71 -9.35
CA ASN A 176 -4.68 1.58 -9.11
C ASN A 176 -4.23 2.77 -8.27
N ARG A 177 -4.86 3.93 -8.45
CA ARG A 177 -4.55 5.12 -7.64
C ARG A 177 -5.30 5.04 -6.31
N PRO A 178 -4.62 5.03 -5.15
CA PRO A 178 -5.29 4.99 -3.85
C PRO A 178 -6.25 6.16 -3.67
N ARG A 179 -7.24 6.00 -2.79
CA ARG A 179 -8.08 7.10 -2.30
C ARG A 179 -7.46 7.67 -1.03
N LEU A 180 -7.32 8.98 -0.97
CA LEU A 180 -6.73 9.66 0.18
C LEU A 180 -7.84 10.15 1.11
N VAL A 181 -7.75 9.79 2.39
CA VAL A 181 -8.59 10.33 3.46
C VAL A 181 -7.68 11.14 4.37
N VAL A 182 -7.92 12.45 4.48
CA VAL A 182 -7.22 13.29 5.45
C VAL A 182 -8.10 13.54 6.65
N PHE A 183 -7.62 13.13 7.82
CA PHE A 183 -8.29 13.30 9.09
C PHE A 183 -7.64 14.43 9.88
N SER A 184 -8.44 15.39 10.34
CA SER A 184 -7.96 16.52 11.13
C SER A 184 -9.03 17.00 12.12
N SER A 185 -8.61 17.59 13.24
CA SER A 185 -9.50 18.27 14.19
C SER A 185 -9.94 19.65 13.71
N SER A 186 -9.23 20.24 12.75
CA SER A 186 -9.62 21.50 12.10
C SER A 186 -9.97 21.28 10.62
N PRO A 187 -10.78 22.16 10.02
CA PRO A 187 -11.06 22.10 8.59
C PRO A 187 -9.76 22.13 7.79
N PHE A 188 -9.64 21.17 6.87
CA PHE A 188 -8.51 21.05 5.96
C PHE A 188 -9.05 20.82 4.56
N THR A 189 -8.45 21.46 3.56
CA THR A 189 -8.84 21.34 2.15
C THR A 189 -7.59 21.11 1.32
N LEU A 190 -7.53 19.96 0.65
CA LEU A 190 -6.40 19.58 -0.20
C LEU A 190 -6.52 20.13 -1.63
N ASP A 191 -7.69 20.67 -1.97
CA ASP A 191 -8.03 21.22 -3.29
C ASP A 191 -7.14 22.41 -3.69
N GLN A 192 -6.43 22.98 -2.72
CA GLN A 192 -5.43 24.03 -2.92
C GLN A 192 -4.11 23.50 -3.53
N PHE A 193 -3.91 22.17 -3.61
CA PHE A 193 -2.65 21.58 -4.04
C PHE A 193 -2.74 20.92 -5.42
N PRO A 194 -2.08 21.48 -6.45
CA PRO A 194 -2.24 21.05 -7.83
C PRO A 194 -1.64 19.66 -8.06
N GLY A 195 -2.33 18.84 -8.87
CA GLY A 195 -1.78 17.57 -9.37
C GLY A 195 -1.98 16.35 -8.47
N CYS A 196 -2.61 16.47 -7.30
CA CYS A 196 -2.87 15.33 -6.41
C CYS A 196 -3.70 14.21 -7.08
N SER A 197 -4.57 14.56 -8.04
CA SER A 197 -5.35 13.61 -8.84
C SER A 197 -4.50 12.65 -9.69
N SER A 198 -3.23 12.99 -9.91
CA SER A 198 -2.29 12.13 -10.62
C SER A 198 -1.76 10.96 -9.78
N LEU A 199 -1.78 11.09 -8.45
CA LEU A 199 -1.37 10.05 -7.52
C LEU A 199 -2.57 9.40 -6.84
N PHE A 200 -3.58 10.18 -6.47
CA PHE A 200 -4.77 9.71 -5.77
C PHE A 200 -5.99 9.78 -6.70
N SER A 201 -6.84 8.75 -6.68
CA SER A 201 -8.08 8.73 -7.48
C SER A 201 -9.18 9.62 -6.89
N ASN A 202 -9.14 9.85 -5.58
CA ASN A 202 -10.04 10.73 -4.87
C ASN A 202 -9.39 11.22 -3.57
N ILE A 203 -9.83 12.37 -3.07
CA ILE A 203 -9.40 12.92 -1.80
C ILE A 203 -10.66 13.28 -1.00
N ARG A 204 -10.74 12.77 0.22
CA ARG A 204 -11.78 13.13 1.19
C ARG A 204 -11.15 13.71 2.43
N THR A 205 -11.78 14.72 2.99
CA THR A 205 -11.40 15.28 4.28
C THR A 205 -12.46 14.89 5.30
N SER A 206 -12.02 14.39 6.45
CA SER A 206 -12.87 14.00 7.56
C SER A 206 -12.47 14.81 8.77
N THR A 207 -13.34 15.73 9.18
CA THR A 207 -13.12 16.54 10.37
C THR A 207 -13.59 15.82 11.63
N HIS A 208 -12.80 15.92 12.67
CA HIS A 208 -13.13 15.44 14.01
C HIS A 208 -13.69 16.57 14.84
N ALA A 209 -15.01 16.57 15.06
CA ALA A 209 -15.59 17.39 16.11
C ALA A 209 -15.33 16.69 17.45
N GLN A 210 -14.40 17.21 18.24
CA GLN A 210 -14.23 16.74 19.62
C GLN A 210 -15.51 17.08 20.39
N SER A 211 -16.26 16.04 20.76
CA SER A 211 -17.36 16.16 21.73
C SER A 211 -16.98 15.36 22.97
N SER A 212 -17.00 16.02 24.13
CA SER A 212 -16.78 15.40 25.44
C SER A 212 -17.87 14.40 25.83
N GLU A 213 -19.01 14.42 25.14
CA GLU A 213 -20.17 13.58 25.43
C GLU A 213 -20.11 12.22 24.71
N LEU A 214 -19.25 12.09 23.68
CA LEU A 214 -19.14 10.87 22.90
C LEU A 214 -18.10 9.92 23.50
N SER A 215 -18.43 8.62 23.49
CA SER A 215 -17.45 7.59 23.83
C SER A 215 -16.23 7.65 22.89
N TYR A 216 -15.09 7.17 23.39
CA TYR A 216 -13.84 7.17 22.62
C TYR A 216 -14.00 6.54 21.23
N THR A 217 -14.76 5.45 21.10
CA THR A 217 -15.00 4.79 19.81
C THR A 217 -16.00 5.57 18.95
N ALA A 218 -17.03 6.15 19.56
CA ALA A 218 -18.05 6.94 18.87
C ALA A 218 -17.45 8.15 18.14
N GLN A 219 -16.44 8.77 18.73
CA GLN A 219 -15.68 9.89 18.16
C GLN A 219 -15.04 9.57 16.79
N TYR A 220 -14.71 8.29 16.53
CA TYR A 220 -14.07 7.87 15.27
C TYR A 220 -14.98 7.05 14.36
N LEU A 221 -16.28 6.92 14.66
CA LEU A 221 -17.23 6.19 13.81
C LEU A 221 -17.29 6.77 12.40
N ARG A 222 -17.37 8.10 12.28
CA ARG A 222 -17.39 8.77 10.97
C ARG A 222 -16.12 8.48 10.15
N LEU A 223 -14.96 8.43 10.80
CA LEU A 223 -13.71 8.05 10.14
C LEU A 223 -13.76 6.59 9.69
N ARG A 224 -14.22 5.68 10.56
CA ARG A 224 -14.37 4.26 10.23
C ARG A 224 -15.29 4.07 9.02
N ASP A 225 -16.46 4.68 9.03
CA ASP A 225 -17.45 4.58 7.96
C ASP A 225 -16.90 5.16 6.65
N THR A 226 -16.17 6.27 6.73
CA THR A 226 -15.46 6.84 5.58
C THR A 226 -14.45 5.84 5.02
N ILE A 227 -13.58 5.27 5.84
CA ILE A 227 -12.57 4.29 5.39
C ILE A 227 -13.24 3.08 4.74
N LEU A 228 -14.26 2.49 5.39
CA LEU A 228 -14.96 1.32 4.86
C LEU A 228 -15.67 1.62 3.54
N THR A 229 -16.30 2.79 3.43
CA THR A 229 -16.93 3.25 2.18
C THR A 229 -15.90 3.38 1.07
N GLU A 230 -14.77 4.03 1.35
CA GLU A 230 -13.71 4.23 0.36
C GLU A 230 -13.07 2.91 -0.09
N LEU A 231 -12.89 1.96 0.85
CA LEU A 231 -12.44 0.59 0.56
C LEU A 231 -13.43 -0.14 -0.35
N ASP A 232 -14.73 -0.04 -0.12
CA ASP A 232 -15.75 -0.70 -0.94
C ASP A 232 -15.81 -0.11 -2.36
N VAL A 233 -15.63 1.20 -2.49
CA VAL A 233 -15.50 1.85 -3.81
C VAL A 233 -14.28 1.31 -4.55
N MET A 234 -13.12 1.22 -3.89
CA MET A 234 -11.90 0.69 -4.50
C MET A 234 -12.02 -0.79 -4.87
N GLN A 235 -12.67 -1.59 -4.03
CA GLN A 235 -12.96 -2.99 -4.34
C GLN A 235 -13.78 -3.11 -5.62
N LYS A 236 -14.88 -2.34 -5.74
CA LYS A 236 -15.70 -2.31 -6.96
C LYS A 236 -14.92 -1.88 -8.19
N ALA A 237 -14.07 -0.85 -8.06
CA ALA A 237 -13.21 -0.39 -9.13
C ALA A 237 -12.24 -1.49 -9.60
N LYS A 238 -11.55 -2.16 -8.64
CA LYS A 238 -10.65 -3.29 -8.92
C LYS A 238 -11.36 -4.47 -9.58
N THR A 239 -12.59 -4.79 -9.15
CA THR A 239 -13.42 -5.81 -9.79
C THR A 239 -13.72 -5.43 -11.23
N GLY A 240 -14.16 -4.19 -11.47
CA GLY A 240 -14.49 -3.68 -12.81
C GLY A 240 -13.30 -3.69 -13.76
N SER A 241 -12.09 -3.38 -13.28
CA SER A 241 -10.86 -3.41 -14.08
C SER A 241 -10.11 -4.75 -14.05
N ARG A 242 -10.67 -5.79 -13.43
CA ARG A 242 -10.11 -7.15 -13.34
C ARG A 242 -8.70 -7.22 -12.71
N ILE A 243 -8.42 -6.34 -11.75
CA ILE A 243 -7.16 -6.29 -11.00
C ILE A 243 -7.36 -6.67 -9.52
N LEU A 244 -8.29 -7.60 -9.26
CA LEU A 244 -8.48 -8.17 -7.93
C LEU A 244 -7.34 -9.14 -7.62
N PHE A 245 -6.40 -8.66 -6.80
CA PHE A 245 -5.22 -9.42 -6.42
C PHE A 245 -5.40 -10.08 -5.08
N GLU A 246 -5.17 -11.39 -5.04
CA GLU A 246 -4.89 -12.12 -3.81
C GLU A 246 -3.55 -11.69 -3.19
N THR A 247 -3.35 -12.01 -1.91
CA THR A 247 -2.12 -11.69 -1.18
C THR A 247 -0.85 -12.21 -1.87
N ARG A 248 -0.90 -13.38 -2.53
CA ARG A 248 0.24 -13.91 -3.30
C ARG A 248 0.63 -13.01 -4.47
N HIS A 249 -0.35 -12.43 -5.17
CA HIS A 249 -0.09 -11.51 -6.27
C HIS A 249 0.49 -10.19 -5.75
N LEU A 250 -0.07 -9.67 -4.64
CA LEU A 250 0.47 -8.47 -3.99
C LEU A 250 1.92 -8.66 -3.56
N THR A 251 2.27 -9.85 -3.09
CA THR A 251 3.64 -10.15 -2.67
C THR A 251 4.60 -10.18 -3.87
N ALA A 252 4.26 -10.89 -4.93
CA ALA A 252 5.07 -10.94 -6.15
C ALA A 252 5.24 -9.55 -6.80
N LEU A 253 4.17 -8.74 -6.82
CA LEU A 253 4.22 -7.38 -7.35
C LEU A 253 5.06 -6.45 -6.45
N THR A 254 5.04 -6.66 -5.13
CA THR A 254 5.91 -5.92 -4.19
C THR A 254 7.37 -6.25 -4.43
N ASP A 255 7.72 -7.53 -4.57
CA ASP A 255 9.08 -7.95 -4.89
C ASP A 255 9.58 -7.23 -6.16
N LYS A 256 8.78 -7.26 -7.23
CA LYS A 256 9.13 -6.58 -8.49
C LYS A 256 9.23 -5.07 -8.33
N ALA A 257 8.33 -4.44 -7.58
CA ALA A 257 8.40 -3.01 -7.31
C ALA A 257 9.67 -2.62 -6.56
N LEU A 258 10.13 -3.46 -5.62
CA LEU A 258 11.38 -3.26 -4.89
C LEU A 258 12.62 -3.47 -5.77
N GLU A 259 12.63 -4.51 -6.62
CA GLU A 259 13.69 -4.72 -7.63
C GLU A 259 13.85 -3.48 -8.51
N HIS A 260 12.76 -3.02 -9.13
CA HIS A 260 12.78 -1.85 -10.01
C HIS A 260 13.14 -0.55 -9.30
N PHE A 261 12.61 -0.35 -8.09
CA PHE A 261 12.96 0.79 -7.25
C PHE A 261 14.46 0.81 -6.95
N SER A 262 15.03 -0.35 -6.61
CA SER A 262 16.46 -0.47 -6.31
C SER A 262 17.34 -0.25 -7.52
N ALA A 263 16.94 -0.69 -8.71
CA ALA A 263 17.67 -0.47 -9.96
C ALA A 263 17.42 0.92 -10.59
N ALA A 264 16.70 1.82 -9.90
CA ALA A 264 16.27 3.12 -10.43
C ALA A 264 15.54 3.06 -11.79
N THR A 265 14.80 1.97 -12.05
CA THR A 265 14.06 1.75 -13.30
C THR A 265 12.55 1.90 -13.11
N SER A 266 11.80 2.03 -14.20
CA SER A 266 10.34 2.04 -14.16
C SER A 266 9.78 0.61 -14.09
N LEU A 267 8.79 0.41 -13.22
CA LEU A 267 8.06 -0.86 -13.10
C LEU A 267 6.96 -0.94 -14.16
N ASP A 268 7.07 -1.90 -15.07
CA ASP A 268 5.95 -2.32 -15.92
C ASP A 268 5.18 -3.47 -15.25
N LEU A 269 4.02 -3.14 -14.72
CA LEU A 269 3.17 -4.09 -14.00
C LEU A 269 2.60 -5.20 -14.88
N ALA A 270 2.32 -4.91 -16.16
CA ALA A 270 1.82 -5.90 -17.09
C ALA A 270 2.91 -6.92 -17.42
N LYS A 271 4.15 -6.45 -17.58
CA LYS A 271 5.32 -7.33 -17.74
C LYS A 271 5.58 -8.14 -16.47
N ALA A 272 5.61 -7.49 -15.31
CA ALA A 272 5.80 -8.15 -14.03
C ALA A 272 4.75 -9.23 -13.75
N ALA A 273 3.47 -8.97 -14.09
CA ALA A 273 2.40 -9.95 -13.94
C ALA A 273 2.58 -11.16 -14.88
N LYS A 274 3.05 -10.96 -16.12
CA LYS A 274 3.34 -12.05 -17.07
C LYS A 274 4.52 -12.93 -16.63
N GLU A 275 5.53 -12.34 -16.01
CA GLU A 275 6.66 -13.11 -15.44
C GLU A 275 6.19 -14.08 -14.34
N PHE A 276 5.20 -13.67 -13.54
CA PHE A 276 4.63 -14.51 -12.48
C PHE A 276 3.64 -15.56 -12.99
N ASN A 277 2.93 -15.28 -14.09
CA ASN A 277 1.96 -16.19 -14.70
C ASN A 277 2.26 -16.35 -16.20
N PRO A 278 3.26 -17.16 -16.57
CA PRO A 278 3.66 -17.33 -17.95
C PRO A 278 2.52 -17.94 -18.76
N VAL A 279 2.27 -17.38 -19.94
CA VAL A 279 1.32 -17.92 -20.89
C VAL A 279 1.88 -19.22 -21.45
N GLY A 280 1.14 -20.33 -21.30
CA GLY A 280 1.58 -21.63 -21.80
C GLY A 280 1.80 -21.61 -23.32
N PRO A 281 2.76 -22.38 -23.87
CA PRO A 281 3.14 -22.32 -25.28
C PRO A 281 1.99 -22.62 -26.24
N GLY A 282 1.00 -23.42 -25.83
CA GLY A 282 -0.19 -23.74 -26.63
C GLY A 282 -1.34 -22.72 -26.53
N PHE A 283 -1.20 -21.65 -25.74
CA PHE A 283 -2.31 -20.71 -25.52
C PHE A 283 -2.80 -20.04 -26.81
N ALA A 284 -1.87 -19.60 -27.67
CA ALA A 284 -2.23 -19.00 -28.95
C ALA A 284 -3.03 -19.97 -29.82
N SER A 285 -2.54 -21.21 -29.96
CA SER A 285 -3.21 -22.25 -30.74
C SER A 285 -4.57 -22.63 -30.15
N HIS A 286 -4.71 -22.70 -28.82
CA HIS A 286 -6.01 -22.94 -28.17
C HIS A 286 -6.98 -21.77 -28.38
N LEU A 287 -6.48 -20.52 -28.38
CA LEU A 287 -7.30 -19.34 -28.61
C LEU A 287 -7.77 -19.27 -30.07
N GLU A 288 -6.88 -19.57 -31.02
CA GLU A 288 -7.19 -19.66 -32.45
C GLU A 288 -8.26 -20.72 -32.71
N GLU A 289 -8.12 -21.90 -32.10
CA GLU A 289 -9.10 -22.98 -32.22
C GLU A 289 -10.45 -22.60 -31.60
N LEU A 290 -10.46 -21.96 -30.44
CA LEU A 290 -11.69 -21.45 -29.81
C LEU A 290 -12.41 -20.43 -30.72
N ILE A 291 -11.67 -19.47 -31.27
CA ILE A 291 -12.23 -18.45 -32.18
C ILE A 291 -12.78 -19.12 -33.45
N ARG A 292 -12.08 -20.12 -33.99
CA ARG A 292 -12.52 -20.90 -35.15
C ARG A 292 -13.85 -21.61 -34.87
N VAL A 293 -13.96 -22.30 -33.73
CA VAL A 293 -15.18 -23.00 -33.31
C VAL A 293 -16.34 -22.04 -33.09
N GLN A 294 -16.12 -20.89 -32.43
CA GLN A 294 -17.18 -19.90 -32.24
C GLN A 294 -17.68 -19.30 -33.57
N LYS A 295 -16.79 -19.03 -34.52
CA LYS A 295 -17.21 -18.54 -35.85
C LYS A 295 -18.07 -19.56 -36.59
N ALA A 296 -17.75 -20.85 -36.50
CA ALA A 296 -18.52 -21.92 -37.13
C ALA A 296 -19.92 -22.11 -36.51
N GLN A 297 -20.08 -21.82 -35.22
CA GLN A 297 -21.38 -21.87 -34.52
C GLN A 297 -22.28 -20.66 -34.83
N ILE A 298 -21.70 -19.52 -35.23
CA ILE A 298 -22.46 -18.32 -35.60
C ILE A 298 -22.95 -18.39 -37.05
N THR A 299 -22.26 -19.12 -37.92
CA THR A 299 -22.63 -19.29 -39.34
C THR A 299 -23.55 -20.48 -39.61
N SER A 300 -23.97 -21.23 -38.60
CA SER A 300 -24.98 -22.29 -38.76
C SER A 300 -26.39 -21.67 -38.78
N PRO A 301 -27.20 -21.85 -39.84
CA PRO A 301 -28.56 -21.32 -39.87
C PRO A 301 -29.45 -22.03 -38.83
N PRO A 302 -30.47 -21.34 -38.26
CA PRO A 302 -31.43 -22.01 -37.39
C PRO A 302 -32.20 -23.05 -38.19
N VAL A 303 -32.30 -24.25 -37.61
CA VAL A 303 -33.04 -25.41 -38.12
C VAL A 303 -34.51 -25.08 -38.28
#